data_AF-A0A7C2QV10-F1
#
_entry.id   AF-A0A7C2QV10-F1
#
_cell.length_a   1.000
_cell.length_b   1.000
_cell.length_c   1.000
_cell.angle_alpha   90.00
_cell.angle_beta   90.00
_cell.angle_gamma   90.00
#
_symmetry.space_group_name_H-M   'P 1'
#
loop_
_entity.id
_entity.type
_entity.pdbx_description
1 polymer ?
#
loop_
_entity_poly.entity_id
_entity_poly.type
_entity_poly.pdbx_seq_one_letter_code
_entity_poly.pdbx_strand_id
1 'polypeptide(L)' 'MPFMLWTVLLAFTIYPGPALEDAAQVEAITDRGPILELIVRCETGSAIISYSKLEGLYCDPRLACEEDRDSVIRRTCG' A
#
# COMPACT_ATOMS: atom_id res chain seq x y z
N MET A 1 -17.14 36.97 24.19
CA MET A 1 -16.08 35.95 24.33
C MET A 1 -16.74 34.73 24.99
N PRO A 2 -16.99 33.66 24.22
CA PRO A 2 -16.21 32.44 24.46
C PRO A 2 -15.75 31.75 23.16
N PHE A 3 -14.50 31.29 23.17
CA PHE A 3 -13.86 30.49 22.14
C PHE A 3 -14.38 29.04 22.25
N MET A 4 -15.09 28.58 21.23
CA MET A 4 -15.53 27.21 21.09
C MET A 4 -14.39 26.44 20.40
N LEU A 5 -13.56 25.75 21.20
CA LEU A 5 -12.56 24.82 20.70
C LEU A 5 -13.28 23.69 19.95
N TRP A 6 -13.22 23.72 18.62
CA TRP A 6 -13.58 22.57 17.79
C TRP A 6 -12.37 21.65 17.71
N THR A 7 -12.40 20.59 18.50
CA THR A 7 -11.50 19.44 18.33
C THR A 7 -11.90 18.72 17.04
N VAL A 8 -11.11 18.90 15.99
CA VAL A 8 -11.23 18.11 14.77
C VAL A 8 -10.80 16.67 15.10
N LEU A 9 -11.78 15.78 15.26
CA LEU A 9 -11.55 14.34 15.29
C LEU A 9 -11.15 13.90 13.87
N LEU A 10 -9.84 13.80 13.63
CA LEU A 10 -9.30 13.07 12.49
C LEU A 10 -9.69 11.59 12.65
N ALA A 11 -10.79 11.20 12.01
CA ALA A 11 -11.19 9.81 11.91
C ALA A 11 -10.24 9.10 10.93
N PHE A 12 -9.12 8.59 11.43
CA PHE A 12 -8.33 7.61 10.70
C PHE A 12 -9.09 6.28 10.76
N THR A 13 -9.76 5.92 9.68
CA THR A 13 -10.28 4.56 9.50
C THR A 13 -9.10 3.63 9.26
N ILE A 14 -8.56 3.07 10.34
CA ILE A 14 -7.67 1.91 10.27
C ILE A 14 -8.56 0.75 9.84
N TYR A 15 -8.54 0.41 8.56
CA TYR A 15 -9.26 -0.75 8.05
C TYR A 15 -8.57 -2.01 8.59
N PRO A 16 -9.24 -2.84 9.41
CA PRO A 16 -8.64 -4.07 9.92
C PRO A 16 -8.67 -5.11 8.79
N GLY A 17 -7.70 -5.01 7.88
CA GLY A 17 -7.35 -6.12 6.99
C GLY A 17 -6.68 -7.24 7.79
N PRO A 18 -6.73 -8.50 7.31
CA PRO A 18 -6.12 -9.62 8.01
C PRO A 18 -4.65 -9.30 8.31
N ALA A 19 -4.28 -9.43 9.59
CA ALA A 19 -2.90 -9.34 10.05
C ALA A 19 -2.12 -10.54 9.51
N LEU A 20 -1.71 -10.45 8.25
CA LEU A 20 -0.73 -11.33 7.64
C LEU A 20 0.64 -10.82 8.07
N GLU A 21 1.53 -11.72 8.46
CA GLU A 21 2.94 -11.42 8.73
C GLU A 21 3.61 -10.73 7.51
N ASP A 22 3.03 -10.85 6.31
CA ASP A 22 3.37 -10.10 5.09
C ASP A 22 3.03 -8.60 5.11
N ALA A 23 2.16 -8.15 6.02
CA ALA A 23 1.87 -6.74 6.23
C ALA A 23 3.09 -5.98 6.78
N ALA A 24 4.10 -6.69 7.30
CA ALA A 24 5.33 -6.07 7.80
C ALA A 24 6.09 -5.30 6.71
N GLN A 25 5.92 -5.68 5.44
CA GLN A 25 6.60 -5.03 4.32
C GLN A 25 5.70 -4.02 3.57
N VAL A 26 4.38 -4.09 3.71
CA VAL A 26 3.44 -3.14 3.08
C VAL A 26 3.06 -2.06 4.09
N GLU A 27 3.57 -0.85 3.91
CA GLU A 27 3.33 0.29 4.80
C GLU A 27 1.94 0.90 4.62
N ALA A 28 1.43 0.90 3.39
CA ALA A 28 0.10 1.43 3.07
C ALA A 28 -0.46 0.82 1.78
N ILE A 29 -1.79 0.80 1.68
CA ILE A 29 -2.50 0.41 0.47
C ILE A 29 -3.48 1.52 0.13
N THR A 30 -3.39 2.05 -1.09
CA THR A 30 -4.32 3.04 -1.63
C THR A 30 -5.16 2.41 -2.72
N ASP A 31 -6.48 2.45 -2.59
CA ASP A 31 -7.40 1.98 -3.61
C ASP A 31 -7.68 3.09 -4.64
N ARG A 32 -7.38 2.83 -5.91
CA ARG A 32 -7.65 3.73 -7.04
C ARG A 32 -8.65 3.14 -8.03
N GLY A 33 -9.57 2.32 -7.56
CA GLY A 33 -10.60 1.68 -8.39
C GLY A 33 -10.13 0.31 -8.90
N PRO A 34 -9.86 0.11 -10.20
CA PRO A 34 -9.38 -1.17 -10.72
C PRO A 34 -7.94 -1.49 -10.30
N ILE A 35 -7.20 -0.50 -9.78
CA ILE A 35 -5.81 -0.64 -9.35
C ILE A 35 -5.70 -0.38 -7.85
N LEU A 36 -4.90 -1.19 -7.15
CA LEU A 36 -4.41 -0.90 -5.81
C LEU A 36 -2.95 -0.44 -5.91
N GLU A 37 -2.57 0.60 -5.18
CA GLU A 37 -1.18 0.99 -4.99
C GLU A 37 -0.73 0.53 -3.61
N LEU A 38 0.34 -0.26 -3.55
CA LEU A 38 0.94 -0.73 -2.32
C LEU A 38 2.26 0.01 -2.12
N ILE A 39 2.37 0.72 -1.01
CA ILE A 39 3.63 1.31 -0.57
C ILE A 39 4.36 0.24 0.23
N VAL A 40 5.52 -0.19 -0.23
CA VAL A 40 6.33 -1.24 0.39
C VAL A 40 7.60 -0.65 1.00
N ARG A 41 7.94 -1.09 2.20
CA ARG A 41 9.20 -0.75 2.87
C ARG A 41 10.32 -1.62 2.28
N CYS A 42 11.39 -0.96 1.85
CA CYS A 42 12.64 -1.59 1.45
C CYS A 42 13.73 -1.29 2.49
N GLU A 43 14.88 -1.96 2.41
CA GLU A 43 16.03 -1.63 3.26
C GLU A 43 16.48 -0.18 3.08
N THR A 44 16.37 0.33 1.85
CA THR A 44 16.80 1.69 1.47
C THR A 44 15.61 2.58 1.10
N GLY A 45 14.62 2.69 1.99
CA GLY A 45 13.47 3.59 1.82
C GLY A 45 12.16 2.84 1.54
N SER A 46 11.33 3.39 0.65
CA SER A 46 10.05 2.78 0.28
C SER A 46 9.89 2.78 -1.24
N ALA A 47 9.19 1.79 -1.75
CA ALA A 47 8.82 1.70 -3.16
C ALA A 47 7.31 1.57 -3.30
N ILE A 48 6.81 1.83 -4.51
CA ILE A 48 5.39 1.68 -4.82
C ILE A 48 5.28 0.55 -5.85
N ILE A 49 4.47 -0.45 -5.53
CA ILE A 49 4.05 -1.48 -6.49
C ILE A 49 2.55 -1.34 -6.72
N SER A 50 2.09 -1.72 -7.89
CA SER A 50 0.68 -1.64 -8.26
C SER A 50 0.09 -3.04 -8.37
N TYR A 51 -1.17 -3.22 -8.02
CA TYR A 51 -1.91 -4.45 -8.23
C TYR A 51 -3.16 -4.19 -9.07
N SER A 52 -3.34 -4.95 -10.14
CA SER A 52 -4.53 -4.89 -10.99
C SER A 52 -5.60 -5.85 -10.49
N LYS A 53 -6.75 -5.34 -10.06
CA LYS A 53 -7.91 -6.18 -9.67
C LYS A 53 -8.55 -6.88 -10.86
N LEU A 54 -8.32 -6.35 -12.07
CA LEU A 54 -8.87 -6.89 -13.31
C LEU A 54 -8.04 -8.09 -13.79
N GLU A 55 -6.72 -7.98 -13.70
CA GLU A 55 -5.79 -8.99 -14.22
C GLU A 55 -5.25 -9.92 -13.13
N GLY A 56 -5.34 -9.53 -11.86
CA GLY A 56 -4.77 -10.29 -10.74
C GLY A 56 -3.25 -10.21 -10.63
N LEU A 57 -2.62 -9.18 -11.23
CA LEU A 57 -1.16 -9.06 -11.33
C LEU A 57 -0.60 -7.93 -10.48
N TYR A 58 0.59 -8.14 -9.93
CA TYR A 58 1.42 -7.14 -9.26
C TYR A 58 2.49 -6.62 -10.23
N CYS A 59 2.59 -5.30 -10.37
CA CYS A 59 3.52 -4.64 -11.26
C CYS A 59 4.50 -3.76 -10.49
N ASP A 60 5.77 -3.82 -10.88
CA ASP A 60 6.81 -2.92 -10.37
C ASP A 60 6.77 -1.54 -11.06
N PRO A 61 7.56 -0.55 -10.60
CA PRO A 61 7.65 0.76 -11.25
C PRO A 61 8.15 0.74 -12.70
N ARG A 62 8.73 -0.38 -13.16
CA ARG A 62 9.20 -0.58 -14.54
C ARG A 62 8.15 -1.28 -15.41
N LEU A 63 6.94 -1.46 -14.89
CA LEU A 63 5.81 -2.11 -15.56
C LEU A 63 6.03 -3.61 -15.83
N ALA A 64 6.94 -4.25 -15.10
CA ALA A 64 7.05 -5.70 -15.11
C ALA A 64 6.03 -6.30 -14.13
N CYS A 65 5.11 -7.10 -14.66
CA CYS A 65 3.97 -7.63 -13.91
C CYS A 65 4.08 -9.14 -13.72
N GLU A 66 3.81 -9.61 -12.50
CA GLU A 66 3.78 -11.02 -12.13
C GLU A 66 2.63 -11.29 -11.15
N GLU A 67 2.16 -12.54 -11.09
CA GLU A 67 1.16 -12.97 -10.10
C GLU A 67 1.75 -12.99 -8.68
N ASP A 68 3.06 -13.26 -8.56
CA ASP A 68 3.74 -13.33 -7.26
C ASP A 68 4.13 -11.94 -6.76
N ARG A 69 3.41 -11.48 -5.73
CA ARG A 69 3.68 -10.20 -5.04
C ARG A 69 5.12 -10.14 -4.54
N ASP A 70 5.63 -11.20 -3.92
CA ASP A 70 6.89 -11.15 -3.18
C ASP A 70 8.10 -11.17 -4.14
N SER A 71 7.98 -11.82 -5.31
CA SER A 71 8.90 -11.65 -6.44
C SER A 71 8.99 -10.19 -6.88
N VAL A 72 7.84 -9.54 -7.08
CA VAL A 72 7.77 -8.14 -7.52
C VAL A 72 8.37 -7.21 -6.46
N ILE A 73 8.10 -7.45 -5.17
CA ILE A 73 8.70 -6.68 -4.07
C ILE A 73 10.22 -6.86 -4.05
N ARG A 74 10.73 -8.09 -4.10
CA ARG A 74 12.18 -8.35 -4.12
C ARG A 74 12.85 -7.66 -5.30
N ARG A 75 12.29 -7.80 -6.51
CA ARG A 75 12.79 -7.10 -7.71
C ARG A 75 12.77 -5.58 -7.56
N THR A 76 11.76 -5.04 -6.90
CA THR A 76 11.60 -3.59 -6.72
C THR A 76 12.56 -3.05 -5.67
N CYS A 77 12.76 -3.78 -4.57
CA CYS A 77 13.60 -3.35 -3.45
C CYS A 77 15.09 -3.68 -3.62
N GLY A 78 15.48 -4.54 -4.57
CA GLY A 78 16.88 -4.85 -4.92
C GLY A 78 17.30 -6.24 -4.49
#